data_AF-X1K3C3-F1
#
_entry.id   AF-X1K3C3-F1
#
_cell.length_a   1.000
_cell.length_b   1.000
_cell.length_c   1.000
_cell.angle_alpha   90.00
_cell.angle_beta   90.00
_cell.angle_gamma   90.00
#
_symmetry.space_group_name_H-M   'P 1'
#
loop_
_entity.id
_entity.type
_entity.pdbx_description
1 polymer ?
#
loop_
_entity_poly.entity_id
_entity_poly.type
_entity_poly.pdbx_seq_one_letter_code
_entity_poly.pdbx_strand_id
1 'polypeptide(L)'
;PHTITLMINKETGALEEIASSDKFQIKKEGRLKLRVVEKIASLVNKEKDSLKKKIDEVKVKLESPNIFEVLAQSIYIMEAEITSQCLIGADVVIVPFEIEKVSLLEFNKAETLIEGGIKATLKALCHIKKTIEQKLK
;
A
#
# COMPACT_ATOMS: atom_id res chain seq x y z
N PRO A 1 23.00 66.03 -19.18
CA PRO A 1 21.54 65.82 -19.29
C PRO A 1 20.99 65.15 -18.01
N HIS A 2 20.13 65.83 -17.27
CA HIS A 2 19.42 65.25 -16.11
C HIS A 2 18.02 64.82 -16.55
N THR A 3 17.72 63.52 -16.42
CA THR A 3 16.41 62.96 -16.73
C THR A 3 15.51 63.13 -15.50
N ILE A 4 14.58 64.07 -15.59
CA ILE A 4 13.57 64.33 -14.56
C ILE A 4 12.36 63.43 -14.82
N THR A 5 11.90 62.69 -13.80
CA THR A 5 10.69 61.85 -13.89
C THR A 5 9.54 62.50 -13.12
N LEU A 6 8.51 62.93 -13.85
CA LEU A 6 7.30 63.59 -13.32
C LEU A 6 6.15 62.57 -13.21
N MET A 7 5.31 62.67 -12.18
CA MET A 7 4.05 61.94 -12.08
C MET A 7 2.85 62.89 -11.93
N ILE A 8 1.70 62.46 -12.42
CA ILE A 8 0.42 63.18 -12.26
C ILE A 8 -0.22 62.79 -10.92
N ASN A 9 -0.50 63.78 -10.08
CA ASN A 9 -1.30 63.65 -8.88
C ASN A 9 -2.77 63.42 -9.25
N LYS A 10 -3.38 62.31 -8.78
CA LYS A 10 -4.72 61.89 -9.23
C LYS A 10 -5.88 62.68 -8.61
N GLU A 11 -5.66 63.39 -7.51
CA GLU A 11 -6.71 64.17 -6.84
C GLU A 11 -6.73 65.62 -7.32
N THR A 12 -5.56 66.15 -7.66
CA THR A 12 -5.38 67.57 -8.04
C THR A 12 -5.05 67.77 -9.52
N GLY A 13 -4.65 66.72 -10.24
CA GLY A 13 -4.28 66.77 -11.66
C GLY A 13 -2.92 67.40 -11.95
N ALA A 14 -2.15 67.81 -10.93
CA ALA A 14 -0.87 68.49 -11.10
C ALA A 14 0.30 67.52 -11.36
N LEU A 15 1.31 67.98 -12.12
CA LEU A 15 2.55 67.25 -12.38
C LEU A 15 3.60 67.55 -11.30
N GLU A 16 4.03 66.53 -10.57
CA GLU A 16 5.01 66.64 -9.49
C GLU A 16 6.30 65.87 -9.83
N GLU A 17 7.46 66.49 -9.54
CA GLU A 17 8.79 65.91 -9.71
C GLU A 17 9.13 64.99 -8.55
N ILE A 18 9.48 63.74 -8.86
CA ILE A 18 9.80 62.76 -7.82
C ILE A 18 11.30 62.77 -7.58
N ALA A 19 11.72 63.41 -6.49
CA ALA A 19 13.07 63.24 -5.97
C ALA A 19 13.32 61.77 -5.59
N SER A 20 14.46 61.26 -6.03
CA SER A 20 14.90 59.85 -6.07
C SER A 20 14.82 59.06 -4.75
N SER A 21 14.43 57.78 -4.85
CA SER A 21 15.07 56.57 -4.26
C SER A 21 14.05 55.49 -3.90
N ASP A 22 12.96 55.87 -3.23
CA ASP A 22 12.14 54.88 -2.50
C ASP A 22 11.27 54.00 -3.39
N LYS A 23 10.76 54.51 -4.52
CA LYS A 23 9.99 53.69 -5.49
C LYS A 23 10.82 52.65 -6.22
N PHE A 24 12.13 52.86 -6.36
CA PHE A 24 13.02 51.90 -7.01
C PHE A 24 13.43 50.75 -6.06
N GLN A 25 13.49 51.01 -4.75
CA GLN A 25 13.76 50.00 -3.73
C GLN A 25 12.62 48.97 -3.63
N ILE A 26 11.36 49.41 -3.68
CA ILE A 26 10.18 48.52 -3.63
C ILE A 26 10.17 47.49 -4.78
N LYS A 27 10.58 47.90 -5.99
CA LYS A 27 10.65 46.99 -7.17
C LYS A 27 11.81 45.98 -7.07
N LYS A 28 12.91 46.35 -6.42
CA LYS A 28 14.10 45.49 -6.24
C LYS A 28 13.86 44.43 -5.16
N GLU A 29 13.21 44.82 -4.06
CA GLU A 29 12.85 43.92 -2.96
C GLU A 29 11.79 42.88 -3.38
N GLY A 30 10.79 43.28 -4.16
CA GLY A 30 9.81 42.35 -4.75
C GLY A 30 10.44 41.31 -5.69
N ARG A 31 11.44 41.72 -6.50
CA ARG A 31 12.20 40.80 -7.39
C ARG A 31 13.10 39.84 -6.60
N LEU A 32 13.70 40.30 -5.51
CA LEU A 32 14.49 39.45 -4.61
C LEU A 32 13.60 38.41 -3.91
N LYS A 33 12.42 38.81 -3.41
CA LYS A 33 11.43 37.92 -2.80
C LYS A 33 10.94 36.86 -3.78
N LEU A 34 10.62 37.23 -5.03
CA LEU A 34 10.22 36.28 -6.08
C LEU A 34 11.31 35.21 -6.33
N ARG A 35 12.57 35.63 -6.43
CA ARG A 35 13.71 34.73 -6.66
C ARG A 35 13.95 33.76 -5.49
N VAL A 36 13.66 34.18 -4.27
CA VAL A 36 13.73 33.31 -3.07
C VAL A 36 12.61 32.28 -3.11
N VAL A 37 11.38 32.68 -3.45
CA VAL A 37 10.24 31.76 -3.58
C VAL A 37 10.48 30.73 -4.68
N GLU A 38 11.00 31.14 -5.84
CA GLU A 38 11.37 30.23 -6.94
C GLU A 38 12.44 29.22 -6.52
N LYS A 39 13.47 29.66 -5.78
CA LYS A 39 14.50 28.78 -5.24
C LYS A 39 13.92 27.77 -4.25
N ILE A 40 13.09 28.21 -3.32
CA ILE A 40 12.43 27.31 -2.35
C ILE A 40 11.56 26.29 -3.08
N ALA A 41 10.75 26.73 -4.04
CA ALA A 41 9.92 25.84 -4.84
C ALA A 41 10.75 24.79 -5.60
N SER A 42 11.88 25.20 -6.20
CA SER A 42 12.78 24.25 -6.89
C SER A 42 13.42 23.22 -5.95
N LEU A 43 13.79 23.63 -4.72
CA LEU A 43 14.34 22.72 -3.71
C LEU A 43 13.29 21.71 -3.22
N VAL A 44 12.09 22.19 -2.93
CA VAL A 44 10.95 21.35 -2.50
C VAL A 44 10.58 20.34 -3.59
N ASN A 45 10.53 20.77 -4.85
CA ASN A 45 10.25 19.86 -5.96
C ASN A 45 11.36 18.81 -6.13
N LYS A 46 12.63 19.21 -6.02
CA LYS A 46 13.77 18.28 -6.09
C LYS A 46 13.74 17.24 -4.97
N GLU A 47 13.42 17.65 -3.74
CA GLU A 47 13.28 16.71 -2.62
C GLU A 47 12.07 15.79 -2.79
N LYS A 48 10.93 16.32 -3.25
CA LYS A 48 9.73 15.54 -3.56
C LYS A 48 10.03 14.46 -4.60
N ASP A 49 10.73 14.80 -5.68
CA ASP A 49 11.09 13.87 -6.73
C ASP A 49 12.09 12.82 -6.23
N SER A 50 13.06 13.23 -5.40
CA SER A 50 14.00 12.30 -4.77
C SER A 50 13.31 11.33 -3.81
N LEU A 51 12.31 11.79 -3.06
CA LEU A 51 11.55 10.95 -2.13
C LEU A 51 10.66 9.96 -2.89
N LYS A 52 9.97 10.45 -3.93
CA LYS A 52 9.16 9.61 -4.81
C LYS A 52 9.99 8.49 -5.44
N LYS A 53 11.17 8.81 -5.96
CA LYS A 53 12.09 7.81 -6.52
C LYS A 53 12.50 6.75 -5.49
N LYS A 54 12.82 7.14 -4.25
CA LYS A 54 13.15 6.18 -3.18
C LYS A 54 11.96 5.30 -2.80
N ILE A 55 10.75 5.86 -2.76
CA ILE A 55 9.52 5.10 -2.47
C ILE A 55 9.28 4.09 -3.59
N ASP A 56 9.40 4.49 -4.85
CA ASP A 56 9.22 3.60 -6.00
C ASP A 56 10.27 2.47 -6.02
N GLU A 57 11.54 2.78 -5.71
CA GLU A 57 12.61 1.78 -5.58
C GLU A 57 12.35 0.76 -4.46
N VAL A 58 11.83 1.22 -3.31
CA VAL A 58 11.43 0.33 -2.21
C VAL A 58 10.22 -0.50 -2.59
N LYS A 59 9.25 0.09 -3.28
CA LYS A 59 8.03 -0.59 -3.72
C LYS A 59 8.34 -1.73 -4.69
N VAL A 60 9.21 -1.51 -5.68
CA VAL A 60 9.68 -2.56 -6.61
C VAL A 60 10.42 -3.68 -5.87
N LYS A 61 11.20 -3.37 -4.82
CA LYS A 61 11.82 -4.41 -3.96
C LYS A 61 10.82 -5.20 -3.13
N LEU A 62 9.66 -4.63 -2.82
CA LEU A 62 8.57 -5.30 -2.10
C LEU A 62 7.61 -6.05 -3.04
N GLU A 63 7.67 -5.78 -4.35
CA GLU A 63 6.89 -6.50 -5.37
C GLU A 63 7.45 -7.91 -5.65
N SER A 64 8.71 -8.18 -5.31
CA SER A 64 9.23 -9.55 -5.31
C SER A 64 8.73 -10.30 -4.08
N PRO A 65 8.33 -11.58 -4.20
CA PRO A 65 7.87 -12.36 -3.07
C PRO A 65 8.96 -12.42 -2.00
N ASN A 66 8.56 -12.13 -0.77
CA ASN A 66 9.45 -12.15 0.37
C ASN A 66 9.97 -13.58 0.59
N ILE A 67 11.19 -13.74 1.12
CA ILE A 67 11.76 -15.07 1.40
C ILE A 67 10.82 -15.92 2.27
N PHE A 68 10.10 -15.30 3.21
CA PHE A 68 9.09 -15.98 4.02
C PHE A 68 7.91 -16.50 3.20
N GLU A 69 7.46 -15.76 2.18
CA GLU A 69 6.37 -16.19 1.30
C GLU A 69 6.82 -17.35 0.41
N VAL A 70 8.05 -17.29 -0.11
CA VAL A 70 8.65 -18.37 -0.90
C VAL A 70 8.77 -19.64 -0.05
N LEU A 71 9.25 -19.52 1.18
CA LEU A 71 9.37 -20.66 2.12
C LEU A 71 7.99 -21.23 2.45
N ALA A 72 7.02 -20.38 2.82
CA ALA A 72 5.65 -20.81 3.13
C ALA A 72 5.00 -21.54 1.95
N GLN A 73 5.16 -21.01 0.73
CA GLN A 73 4.63 -21.64 -0.48
C GLN A 73 5.30 -22.99 -0.77
N SER A 74 6.61 -23.09 -0.55
CA SER A 74 7.34 -24.35 -0.74
C SER A 74 6.85 -25.44 0.23
N ILE A 75 6.60 -25.08 1.49
CA ILE A 75 6.03 -25.98 2.50
C ILE A 75 4.62 -26.40 2.08
N TYR A 76 3.77 -25.45 1.68
CA TYR A 76 2.41 -25.73 1.25
C TYR A 76 2.36 -26.73 0.08
N ILE A 77 3.21 -26.55 -0.94
CA ILE A 77 3.27 -27.48 -2.09
C ILE A 77 3.71 -28.87 -1.64
N MET A 78 4.72 -28.96 -0.79
CA MET A 78 5.23 -30.23 -0.29
C MET A 78 4.17 -30.97 0.54
N GLU A 79 3.49 -30.27 1.45
CA GLU A 79 2.41 -30.84 2.26
C GLU A 79 1.22 -31.28 1.41
N ALA A 80 0.87 -30.51 0.37
CA ALA A 80 -0.21 -30.86 -0.56
C ALA A 80 0.11 -32.15 -1.34
N GLU A 81 1.35 -32.30 -1.84
CA GLU A 81 1.77 -33.51 -2.55
C GLU A 81 1.77 -34.73 -1.60
N ILE A 82 2.38 -34.62 -0.42
CA ILE A 82 2.39 -35.69 0.58
C ILE A 82 0.95 -36.09 0.95
N THR A 83 0.09 -35.11 1.20
CA THR A 83 -1.32 -35.35 1.55
C THR A 83 -2.05 -36.03 0.39
N SER A 84 -1.85 -35.58 -0.86
CA SER A 84 -2.46 -36.20 -2.03
C SER A 84 -2.10 -37.67 -2.16
N GLN A 85 -0.83 -38.02 -1.98
CA GLN A 85 -0.36 -39.41 -1.99
C GLN A 85 -0.97 -40.23 -0.84
N CYS A 86 -1.05 -39.66 0.36
CA CYS A 86 -1.67 -40.32 1.52
C CYS A 86 -3.18 -40.54 1.37
N LEU A 87 -3.86 -39.75 0.55
CA LEU A 87 -5.29 -39.92 0.27
C LEU A 87 -5.56 -41.05 -0.73
N ILE A 88 -4.57 -41.47 -1.51
CA ILE A 88 -4.71 -42.59 -2.44
C ILE A 88 -4.95 -43.88 -1.63
N GLY A 89 -6.12 -44.48 -1.85
CA GLY A 89 -6.52 -45.71 -1.16
C GLY A 89 -7.14 -45.49 0.23
N ALA A 90 -7.39 -44.24 0.64
CA ALA A 90 -8.17 -43.97 1.84
C ALA A 90 -9.61 -44.47 1.67
N ASP A 91 -10.11 -45.26 2.64
CA ASP A 91 -11.46 -45.82 2.54
C ASP A 91 -12.55 -44.76 2.75
N VAL A 92 -12.26 -43.76 3.59
CA VAL A 92 -13.13 -42.61 3.85
C VAL A 92 -12.27 -41.37 4.01
N VAL A 93 -12.63 -40.32 3.28
CA VAL A 93 -12.03 -38.99 3.40
C VAL A 93 -13.08 -38.04 3.99
N ILE A 94 -12.71 -37.34 5.06
CA ILE A 94 -13.56 -36.35 5.73
C ILE A 94 -12.89 -34.99 5.56
N VAL A 95 -13.58 -34.07 4.88
CA VAL A 95 -13.11 -32.69 4.67
C VAL A 95 -14.00 -31.74 5.46
N PRO A 96 -13.49 -31.04 6.49
CA PRO A 96 -14.26 -30.08 7.26
C PRO A 96 -14.80 -28.93 6.40
N PHE A 97 -15.98 -28.42 6.74
CA PHE A 97 -16.57 -27.28 6.03
C PHE A 97 -15.92 -25.95 6.42
N GLU A 98 -15.97 -24.98 5.50
CA GLU A 98 -15.61 -23.57 5.72
C GLU A 98 -14.13 -23.28 6.03
N ILE A 99 -13.26 -24.29 6.04
CA ILE A 99 -11.81 -24.13 6.29
C ILE A 99 -11.12 -23.25 5.25
N GLU A 100 -11.61 -23.24 4.00
CA GLU A 100 -11.04 -22.44 2.89
C GLU A 100 -11.13 -20.92 3.14
N LYS A 101 -11.99 -20.49 4.07
CA LYS A 101 -12.25 -19.08 4.40
C LYS A 101 -11.51 -18.60 5.65
N VAL A 102 -10.60 -19.42 6.19
CA VAL A 102 -9.88 -19.14 7.44
C VAL A 102 -8.39 -19.23 7.17
N SER A 103 -7.65 -18.15 7.48
CA SER A 103 -6.19 -18.18 7.38
C SER A 103 -5.56 -18.98 8.53
N LEU A 104 -4.31 -19.40 8.35
CA LEU A 104 -3.57 -20.22 9.31
C LEU A 104 -3.43 -19.58 10.70
N LEU A 105 -3.55 -18.26 10.81
CA LEU A 105 -3.33 -17.49 12.04
C LEU A 105 -4.64 -16.90 12.61
N GLU A 106 -5.80 -17.33 12.12
CA GLU A 106 -7.12 -16.87 12.58
C GLU A 106 -7.67 -17.74 13.73
N PHE A 107 -7.09 -17.57 14.92
CA PHE A 107 -7.45 -18.35 16.11
C PHE A 107 -8.82 -18.00 16.72
N ASN A 108 -9.42 -16.87 16.33
CA ASN A 108 -10.73 -16.43 16.82
C ASN A 108 -11.92 -17.18 16.20
N LYS A 109 -11.70 -18.03 15.19
CA LYS A 109 -12.74 -18.82 14.52
C LYS A 109 -12.78 -20.29 14.97
N ALA A 110 -12.14 -20.61 16.10
CA ALA A 110 -11.99 -21.99 16.57
C ALA A 110 -13.33 -22.74 16.69
N GLU A 111 -14.35 -22.10 17.29
CA GLU A 111 -15.68 -22.70 17.45
C GLU A 111 -16.31 -23.08 16.10
N THR A 112 -16.30 -22.16 15.14
CA THR A 112 -16.82 -22.40 13.78
C THR A 112 -16.09 -23.54 13.07
N LEU A 113 -14.76 -23.62 13.21
CA LEU A 113 -13.96 -24.69 12.62
C LEU A 113 -14.27 -26.05 13.25
N ILE A 114 -14.43 -26.12 14.58
CA ILE A 114 -14.80 -27.34 15.30
C ILE A 114 -16.17 -27.83 14.81
N GLU A 115 -17.15 -26.94 14.73
CA GLU A 115 -18.46 -27.27 14.20
C GLU A 115 -18.40 -27.76 12.75
N GLY A 116 -17.57 -27.14 11.90
CA GLY A 116 -17.34 -27.56 10.52
C GLY A 116 -16.84 -29.00 10.43
N GLY A 117 -15.92 -29.39 11.32
CA GLY A 117 -15.42 -30.76 11.43
C GLY A 117 -16.48 -31.75 11.91
N ILE A 118 -17.27 -31.38 12.92
CA ILE A 118 -18.38 -32.21 13.42
C ILE A 118 -19.41 -32.46 12.31
N LYS A 119 -19.86 -31.38 11.64
CA LYS A 119 -20.84 -31.47 10.55
C LYS A 119 -20.34 -32.35 9.39
N ALA A 120 -19.07 -32.21 9.00
CA ALA A 120 -18.47 -33.03 7.95
C ALA A 120 -18.43 -34.51 8.34
N THR A 121 -18.07 -34.80 9.59
CA THR A 121 -18.02 -36.18 10.12
C THR A 121 -19.41 -36.81 10.18
N LEU A 122 -20.42 -36.07 10.67
CA LEU A 122 -21.81 -36.55 10.72
C LEU A 122 -22.34 -36.86 9.32
N LYS A 123 -21.99 -36.05 8.31
CA LYS A 123 -22.34 -36.32 6.91
C LYS A 123 -21.70 -37.62 6.39
N ALA A 124 -20.47 -37.91 6.80
CA ALA A 124 -19.76 -39.12 6.40
C ALA A 124 -20.14 -40.37 7.23
N LEU A 125 -20.89 -40.22 8.33
CA LEU A 125 -21.11 -41.26 9.33
C LEU A 125 -21.67 -42.58 8.75
N CYS A 126 -22.60 -42.49 7.80
CA CYS A 126 -23.16 -43.68 7.16
C CYS A 126 -22.09 -44.45 6.35
N HIS A 127 -21.24 -43.72 5.63
CA HIS A 127 -20.15 -44.31 4.85
C HIS A 127 -19.12 -44.96 5.78
N ILE A 128 -18.71 -44.26 6.84
CA ILE A 128 -17.80 -44.79 7.87
C ILE A 128 -18.30 -46.13 8.41
N LYS A 129 -19.57 -46.20 8.83
CA LYS A 129 -20.15 -47.43 9.37
C LYS A 129 -20.10 -48.58 8.36
N LYS A 130 -20.52 -48.34 7.11
CA LYS A 130 -20.49 -49.35 6.04
C LYS A 130 -19.07 -49.86 5.77
N THR A 131 -18.10 -48.96 5.71
CA THR A 131 -16.69 -49.31 5.49
C THR A 131 -16.15 -50.18 6.62
N ILE A 132 -16.47 -49.86 7.88
CA ILE A 132 -16.08 -50.67 9.04
C ILE A 132 -16.71 -52.07 8.96
N GLU A 133 -18.01 -52.16 8.69
CA GLU A 133 -18.71 -53.45 8.56
C GLU A 133 -18.14 -54.32 7.43
N GLN A 134 -17.74 -53.72 6.31
CA GLN A 134 -17.13 -54.43 5.19
C GLN A 134 -15.74 -54.98 5.52
N LYS A 135 -14.97 -54.27 6.36
CA LYS A 135 -13.62 -54.71 6.79
C LYS A 135 -13.62 -55.73 7.92
N LEU A 136 -14.72 -55.83 8.67
CA LEU A 136 -14.89 -56.79 9.76
C LEU A 136 -15.43 -58.15 9.29
N LYS A 137 -15.88 -58.25 8.03
CA LYS A 137 -16.29 -59.51 7.38
C LYS A 137 -15.09 -60.19 6.73
#